data_AF-A0A3P9B9X1-F1
#
_entry.id   AF-A0A3P9B9X1-F1
#
_cell.length_a   1.000
_cell.length_b   1.000
_cell.length_c   1.000
_cell.angle_alpha   90.00
_cell.angle_beta   90.00
_cell.angle_gamma   90.00
#
_symmetry.space_group_name_H-M   'P 1'
#
loop_
_entity.id
_entity.type
_entity.pdbx_description
1 polymer ?
#
loop_
_entity_poly.entity_id
_entity_poly.type
_entity_poly.pdbx_seq_one_letter_code
_entity_poly.pdbx_strand_id
1 'polypeptide(L)'
;MDRLSVRVCGPSAAGVRMSERRVGCWLSDKKRRRMNLDAFIRFCIDLTQPLGPQGPFDIILHKLSDVIVEAEHDSQSQQLLDNFQSYVSAHPDTVLLDPLPAMAKLLDRFISGRIMNWRICSPPCLEVHSGSDLSSIQQAVIRQGLTFPLICKTRVAHGSYSHEVADLVFPASLADIHPPCVLQSFVNHGAVLYKVFVVGDKHCCVERPSIKNFPSGPCDRKTIFFNSQKVSKPESNSNLTSVDEHMVDPPSPSSDAVAALVKELRAQLGMALFGVDVIVNIGTHALTVIDINIFPGYEGMPQFFSSLLSHIQSVLDKHAAAGSHTTGDEVVCLLSNRLLCASVGGAVPLLMCLTPSPPFSLALQDAVVPRSFSSQGRFPPGLNQSPIPHKPASH
;
A
#
# COMPACT_ATOMS: atom_id res chain seq x y z
N MET A 1 -14.25 31.71 3.35
CA MET A 1 -13.93 30.28 3.18
C MET A 1 -14.95 29.74 2.20
N ASP A 2 -14.56 29.68 0.93
CA ASP A 2 -15.46 29.33 -0.17
C ASP A 2 -15.73 27.82 -0.15
N ARG A 3 -17.00 27.44 0.08
CA ARG A 3 -17.50 26.08 -0.13
C ARG A 3 -17.33 25.74 -1.61
N LEU A 4 -16.98 24.50 -1.98
CA LEU A 4 -16.73 24.10 -3.37
C LEU A 4 -17.94 24.41 -4.30
N SER A 5 -17.94 25.61 -4.85
CA SER A 5 -18.15 25.88 -6.26
C SER A 5 -16.75 26.00 -6.83
N VAL A 6 -16.26 25.03 -7.60
CA VAL A 6 -14.96 25.25 -8.28
C VAL A 6 -15.21 26.27 -9.39
N ARG A 7 -15.05 27.57 -9.06
CA ARG A 7 -14.98 28.62 -10.07
C ARG A 7 -13.55 28.65 -10.59
N VAL A 8 -13.36 28.11 -11.78
CA VAL A 8 -12.09 28.19 -12.49
C VAL A 8 -12.01 29.58 -13.12
N CYS A 9 -11.23 30.48 -12.53
CA CYS A 9 -10.88 31.75 -13.17
C CYS A 9 -9.61 31.53 -14.00
N GLY A 10 -9.77 31.31 -15.31
CA GLY A 10 -8.72 31.51 -16.31
C GLY A 10 -9.02 32.76 -17.16
N PRO A 11 -8.01 33.42 -17.74
CA PRO A 11 -8.25 34.59 -18.59
C PRO A 11 -8.96 34.15 -19.88
N SER A 12 -10.25 34.47 -20.01
CA SER A 12 -11.03 34.24 -21.23
C SER A 12 -11.19 35.55 -21.99
N ALA A 13 -10.59 35.60 -23.18
CA ALA A 13 -11.16 36.37 -24.26
C ALA A 13 -12.45 35.66 -24.71
N ALA A 14 -13.54 36.41 -24.77
CA ALA A 14 -14.87 36.04 -25.29
C ALA A 14 -15.70 35.01 -24.48
N GLY A 15 -16.48 35.52 -23.52
CA GLY A 15 -17.94 35.38 -23.56
C GLY A 15 -18.63 34.01 -23.39
N VAL A 16 -17.94 32.95 -22.97
CA VAL A 16 -18.61 31.67 -22.62
C VAL A 16 -18.92 31.61 -21.12
N ARG A 17 -20.21 31.47 -20.78
CA ARG A 17 -20.68 31.29 -19.40
C ARG A 17 -20.32 29.86 -18.96
N MET A 18 -19.18 29.68 -18.29
CA MET A 18 -18.70 28.38 -17.79
C MET A 18 -19.63 27.85 -16.68
N SER A 19 -20.03 26.57 -16.78
CA SER A 19 -20.86 25.91 -15.77
C SER A 19 -20.08 25.63 -14.48
N GLU A 20 -20.74 25.80 -13.33
CA GLU A 20 -20.19 25.45 -12.03
C GLU A 20 -20.02 23.93 -11.92
N ARG A 21 -18.78 23.44 -11.79
CA ARG A 21 -18.49 22.00 -11.67
C ARG A 21 -19.04 21.44 -10.36
N ARG A 22 -19.78 20.33 -10.42
CA ARG A 22 -20.43 19.66 -9.28
C ARG A 22 -19.60 18.48 -8.80
N VAL A 23 -18.98 18.63 -7.63
CA VAL A 23 -18.24 17.56 -6.93
C VAL A 23 -19.17 16.85 -5.97
N GLY A 24 -19.56 15.62 -6.30
CA GLY A 24 -20.24 14.71 -5.37
C GLY A 24 -19.23 14.08 -4.43
N CYS A 25 -19.61 13.81 -3.18
CA CYS A 25 -18.72 13.13 -2.25
C CYS A 25 -19.42 12.06 -1.42
N TRP A 26 -18.84 10.86 -1.41
CA TRP A 26 -19.25 9.79 -0.51
C TRP A 26 -18.11 9.35 0.40
N LEU A 27 -18.27 9.59 1.70
CA LEU A 27 -17.31 9.20 2.74
C LEU A 27 -18.08 8.80 3.99
N SER A 28 -17.56 7.84 4.74
CA SER A 28 -18.12 7.50 6.06
C SER A 28 -18.09 8.71 7.00
N ASP A 29 -19.07 8.79 7.89
CA ASP A 29 -19.16 9.83 8.92
C ASP A 29 -17.87 9.98 9.73
N LYS A 30 -17.27 8.84 10.09
CA LYS A 30 -16.00 8.78 10.81
C LYS A 30 -14.89 9.49 10.03
N LYS A 31 -14.82 9.27 8.71
CA LYS A 31 -13.79 9.88 7.85
C LYS A 31 -14.04 11.36 7.62
N ARG A 32 -15.28 11.77 7.36
CA ARG A 32 -15.66 13.19 7.19
C ARG A 32 -15.26 14.03 8.39
N ARG A 33 -15.65 13.59 9.60
CA ARG A 33 -15.30 14.26 10.86
C ARG A 33 -13.80 14.32 11.09
N ARG A 34 -13.10 13.19 10.95
CA ARG A 34 -11.65 13.12 11.21
C ARG A 34 -10.84 14.04 10.29
N MET A 35 -11.29 14.22 9.06
CA MET A 35 -10.59 15.05 8.08
C MET A 35 -11.11 16.48 8.00
N ASN A 36 -12.11 16.85 8.81
CA ASN A 36 -12.80 18.15 8.74
C ASN A 36 -13.27 18.50 7.30
N LEU A 37 -13.77 17.50 6.58
CA LEU A 37 -14.16 17.65 5.18
C LEU A 37 -15.50 18.38 5.00
N ASP A 38 -16.29 18.55 6.06
CA ASP A 38 -17.57 19.27 6.01
C ASP A 38 -17.39 20.75 5.61
N ALA A 39 -16.23 21.33 5.91
CA ALA A 39 -15.87 22.68 5.44
C ALA A 39 -15.50 22.72 3.95
N PHE A 40 -15.18 21.56 3.35
CA PHE A 40 -14.67 21.43 1.99
C PHE A 40 -15.74 20.91 1.01
N ILE A 41 -16.61 20.00 1.44
CA ILE A 41 -17.59 19.32 0.60
C ILE A 41 -18.92 20.08 0.62
N ARG A 42 -19.48 20.33 -0.57
CA ARG A 42 -20.83 20.91 -0.72
C ARG A 42 -21.93 19.87 -0.94
N PHE A 43 -21.65 18.80 -1.70
CA PHE A 43 -22.64 17.79 -2.07
C PHE A 43 -22.25 16.42 -1.51
N CYS A 44 -22.83 16.07 -0.36
CA CYS A 44 -22.71 14.72 0.19
C CYS A 44 -23.71 13.79 -0.52
N ILE A 45 -23.21 12.70 -1.09
CA ILE A 45 -24.03 11.65 -1.71
C ILE A 45 -24.62 10.79 -0.60
N ASP A 46 -25.91 10.48 -0.73
CA ASP A 46 -26.61 9.48 0.06
C ASP A 46 -26.85 8.23 -0.80
N LEU A 47 -26.12 7.13 -0.50
CA LEU A 47 -26.26 5.87 -1.24
C LEU A 47 -27.55 5.12 -0.90
N THR A 48 -28.28 5.51 0.14
CA THR A 48 -29.57 4.90 0.48
C THR A 48 -30.71 5.40 -0.42
N GLN A 49 -30.47 6.49 -1.15
CA GLN A 49 -31.40 7.10 -2.09
C GLN A 49 -30.88 6.96 -3.53
N PRO A 50 -31.74 6.94 -4.55
CA PRO A 50 -31.29 6.95 -5.94
C PRO A 50 -30.33 8.12 -6.22
N LEU A 51 -29.21 7.86 -6.90
CA LEU A 51 -28.20 8.90 -7.19
C LEU A 51 -28.61 9.83 -8.35
N GLY A 52 -29.48 9.38 -9.25
CA GLY A 52 -29.94 10.16 -10.42
C GLY A 52 -30.40 11.58 -10.05
N PRO A 53 -31.35 11.73 -9.12
CA PRO A 53 -31.82 13.05 -8.65
C PRO A 53 -30.77 13.86 -7.86
N GLN A 54 -29.73 13.23 -7.31
CA GLN A 54 -28.69 13.91 -6.53
C GLN A 54 -27.66 14.61 -7.43
N GLY A 55 -27.47 14.09 -8.65
CA GLY A 55 -26.59 14.64 -9.67
C GLY A 55 -27.21 15.77 -10.51
N PRO A 56 -26.73 15.98 -11.74
CA PRO A 56 -25.52 15.39 -12.32
C PRO A 56 -24.25 15.80 -11.54
N PHE A 57 -23.23 14.94 -11.53
CA PHE A 57 -21.91 15.21 -10.98
C PHE A 57 -20.87 15.22 -12.10
N ASP A 58 -19.92 16.15 -12.05
CA ASP A 58 -18.74 16.12 -12.94
C ASP A 58 -17.70 15.14 -12.40
N ILE A 59 -17.59 15.04 -11.08
CA ILE A 59 -16.64 14.17 -10.39
C ILE A 59 -17.23 13.70 -9.06
N ILE A 60 -16.93 12.47 -8.68
CA ILE A 60 -17.27 11.91 -7.38
C ILE A 60 -15.98 11.57 -6.62
N LEU A 61 -15.78 12.25 -5.49
CA LEU A 61 -14.76 11.93 -4.50
C LEU A 61 -15.30 10.86 -3.55
N HIS A 62 -14.68 9.70 -3.46
CA HIS A 62 -15.20 8.64 -2.58
C HIS A 62 -14.12 7.85 -1.84
N LYS A 63 -14.56 7.14 -0.80
CA LYS A 63 -13.80 6.04 -0.19
C LYS A 63 -14.73 4.87 0.10
N LEU A 64 -15.17 4.17 -0.95
CA LEU A 64 -16.10 3.02 -0.87
C LEU A 64 -15.46 1.71 -0.35
N SER A 65 -14.20 1.74 0.11
CA SER A 65 -13.46 0.53 0.51
C SER A 65 -14.23 -0.34 1.50
N ASP A 66 -14.83 0.27 2.52
CA ASP A 66 -15.50 -0.46 3.59
C ASP A 66 -16.81 -1.07 3.07
N VAL A 67 -17.59 -0.31 2.29
CA VAL A 67 -18.84 -0.80 1.65
C VAL A 67 -18.57 -1.96 0.70
N ILE A 68 -17.49 -1.92 -0.07
CA ILE A 68 -17.14 -3.01 -1.00
C ILE A 68 -16.77 -4.29 -0.23
N VAL A 69 -15.98 -4.16 0.85
CA VAL A 69 -15.61 -5.30 1.69
C VAL A 69 -16.85 -5.87 2.41
N GLU A 70 -17.71 -5.01 2.94
CA GLU A 70 -18.95 -5.41 3.62
C GLU A 70 -19.95 -6.07 2.66
N ALA A 71 -20.02 -5.60 1.41
CA ALA A 71 -20.89 -6.17 0.37
C ALA A 71 -20.60 -7.64 0.04
N GLU A 72 -19.46 -8.20 0.42
CA GLU A 72 -19.23 -9.65 0.29
C GLU A 72 -20.16 -10.49 1.19
N HIS A 73 -20.64 -9.90 2.30
CA HIS A 73 -21.38 -10.63 3.35
C HIS A 73 -22.67 -9.93 3.79
N ASP A 74 -22.88 -8.66 3.42
CA ASP A 74 -24.00 -7.83 3.84
C ASP A 74 -24.84 -7.34 2.65
N SER A 75 -26.12 -7.72 2.62
CA SER A 75 -27.04 -7.40 1.52
C SER A 75 -27.37 -5.91 1.44
N GLN A 76 -27.34 -5.18 2.57
CA GLN A 76 -27.52 -3.74 2.57
C GLN A 76 -26.35 -3.06 1.86
N SER A 77 -25.11 -3.43 2.18
CA SER A 77 -23.91 -2.92 1.53
C SER A 77 -23.86 -3.26 0.04
N GLN A 78 -24.35 -4.44 -0.36
CA GLN A 78 -24.56 -4.78 -1.79
C GLN A 78 -25.49 -3.78 -2.47
N GLN A 79 -26.66 -3.48 -1.88
CA GLN A 79 -27.60 -2.51 -2.44
C GLN A 79 -26.99 -1.10 -2.57
N LEU A 80 -26.21 -0.65 -1.59
CA LEU A 80 -25.51 0.64 -1.65
C LEU A 80 -24.50 0.66 -2.80
N LEU A 81 -23.76 -0.43 -2.98
CA LEU A 81 -22.78 -0.58 -4.06
C LEU A 81 -23.46 -0.64 -5.44
N ASP A 82 -24.55 -1.40 -5.57
CA ASP A 82 -25.33 -1.54 -6.81
C ASP A 82 -25.92 -0.20 -7.25
N ASN A 83 -26.46 0.58 -6.31
CA ASN A 83 -26.99 1.92 -6.58
C ASN A 83 -25.88 2.85 -7.09
N PHE A 84 -24.70 2.81 -6.48
CA PHE A 84 -23.54 3.58 -6.93
C PHE A 84 -23.08 3.16 -8.33
N GLN A 85 -22.90 1.86 -8.56
CA GLN A 85 -22.44 1.32 -9.85
C GLN A 85 -23.43 1.58 -10.98
N SER A 86 -24.74 1.51 -10.69
CA SER A 86 -25.80 1.83 -11.64
C SER A 86 -25.72 3.28 -12.10
N TYR A 87 -25.48 4.21 -11.17
CA TYR A 87 -25.30 5.63 -11.51
C TYR A 87 -24.07 5.87 -12.39
N VAL A 88 -22.92 5.31 -12.00
CA VAL A 88 -21.66 5.47 -12.73
C VAL A 88 -21.76 4.88 -14.14
N SER A 89 -22.44 3.74 -14.27
CA SER A 89 -22.66 3.09 -15.57
C SER A 89 -23.55 3.92 -16.49
N ALA A 90 -24.54 4.62 -15.92
CA ALA A 90 -25.44 5.51 -16.68
C ALA A 90 -24.83 6.89 -16.98
N HIS A 91 -23.74 7.29 -16.30
CA HIS A 91 -23.09 8.59 -16.43
C HIS A 91 -21.58 8.43 -16.67
N PRO A 92 -21.16 7.94 -17.85
CA PRO A 92 -19.75 7.67 -18.15
C PRO A 92 -18.84 8.92 -18.10
N ASP A 93 -19.43 10.11 -18.26
CA ASP A 93 -18.73 11.40 -18.15
C ASP A 93 -18.46 11.82 -16.69
N THR A 94 -19.05 11.11 -15.70
CA THR A 94 -18.75 11.35 -14.29
C THR A 94 -17.41 10.73 -13.93
N VAL A 95 -16.44 11.56 -13.56
CA VAL A 95 -15.12 11.08 -13.14
C VAL A 95 -15.18 10.50 -11.72
N LEU A 96 -14.54 9.36 -11.47
CA LEU A 96 -14.39 8.79 -10.12
C LEU A 96 -12.99 9.03 -9.56
N LEU A 97 -12.92 9.57 -8.36
CA LEU A 97 -11.68 9.78 -7.62
C LEU A 97 -11.68 8.95 -6.33
N ASP A 98 -11.01 7.79 -6.27
CA ASP A 98 -10.29 7.07 -7.36
C ASP A 98 -11.19 6.07 -8.13
N PRO A 99 -10.80 5.56 -9.31
CA PRO A 99 -11.58 4.52 -10.01
C PRO A 99 -11.77 3.25 -9.18
N LEU A 100 -12.98 2.66 -9.21
CA LEU A 100 -13.28 1.43 -8.45
C LEU A 100 -12.33 0.26 -8.77
N PRO A 101 -12.00 -0.03 -10.05
CA PRO A 101 -11.07 -1.13 -10.36
C PRO A 101 -9.65 -0.89 -9.82
N ALA A 102 -9.21 0.37 -9.80
CA ALA A 102 -7.91 0.75 -9.25
C ALA A 102 -7.89 0.55 -7.73
N MET A 103 -8.94 1.00 -7.06
CA MET A 103 -9.11 0.85 -5.61
C MET A 103 -9.22 -0.62 -5.18
N ALA A 104 -9.93 -1.47 -5.95
CA ALA A 104 -10.12 -2.89 -5.63
C ALA A 104 -8.79 -3.65 -5.49
N LYS A 105 -7.74 -3.23 -6.21
CA LYS A 105 -6.38 -3.79 -6.09
C LYS A 105 -5.78 -3.67 -4.68
N LEU A 106 -6.24 -2.70 -3.89
CA LEU A 106 -5.76 -2.41 -2.54
C LEU A 106 -6.67 -2.94 -1.43
N LEU A 107 -7.77 -3.63 -1.76
CA LEU A 107 -8.64 -4.25 -0.74
C LEU A 107 -8.08 -5.58 -0.21
N ASP A 108 -7.16 -6.19 -0.95
CA ASP A 108 -6.49 -7.43 -0.63
C ASP A 108 -4.98 -7.20 -0.46
N ARG A 109 -4.45 -7.51 0.73
CA ARG A 109 -3.03 -7.31 1.07
C ARG A 109 -2.09 -8.20 0.25
N PHE A 110 -2.53 -9.37 -0.17
CA PHE A 110 -1.70 -10.24 -0.99
C PHE A 110 -1.63 -9.72 -2.43
N ILE A 111 -2.76 -9.27 -2.98
CA ILE A 111 -2.80 -8.66 -4.32
C ILE A 111 -1.94 -7.38 -4.36
N SER A 112 -2.12 -6.48 -3.40
CA SER A 112 -1.30 -5.27 -3.30
C SER A 112 0.19 -5.61 -3.09
N GLY A 113 0.51 -6.61 -2.27
CA GLY A 113 1.85 -7.19 -2.14
C GLY A 113 2.50 -7.57 -3.47
N ARG A 114 1.74 -8.27 -4.33
CA ARG A 114 2.21 -8.68 -5.66
C ARG A 114 2.41 -7.50 -6.61
N ILE A 115 1.56 -6.48 -6.53
CA ILE A 115 1.71 -5.24 -7.31
C ILE A 115 2.98 -4.48 -6.90
N MET A 116 3.44 -4.62 -5.66
CA MET A 116 4.71 -4.00 -5.24
C MET A 116 5.91 -4.78 -5.76
N ASN A 117 5.91 -6.12 -5.64
CA ASN A 117 7.08 -6.96 -5.88
C ASN A 117 7.69 -6.93 -7.31
N TRP A 118 7.04 -6.35 -8.31
CA TRP A 118 7.58 -6.38 -9.69
C TRP A 118 8.55 -5.23 -10.02
N ARG A 119 8.44 -4.09 -9.33
CA ARG A 119 9.27 -2.88 -9.58
C ARG A 119 9.59 -2.08 -8.32
N ILE A 120 8.95 -2.42 -7.22
CA ILE A 120 9.07 -1.71 -5.95
C ILE A 120 9.64 -2.70 -4.95
N CYS A 121 10.63 -2.28 -4.17
CA CYS A 121 11.17 -3.14 -3.13
C CYS A 121 10.09 -3.34 -2.05
N SER A 122 9.72 -4.59 -1.83
CA SER A 122 8.77 -5.03 -0.81
C SER A 122 9.29 -6.34 -0.21
N PRO A 123 9.10 -6.60 1.09
CA PRO A 123 9.57 -7.83 1.70
C PRO A 123 8.82 -9.05 1.13
N PRO A 124 9.47 -10.23 1.04
CA PRO A 124 8.80 -11.47 0.65
C PRO A 124 7.54 -11.73 1.49
N CYS A 125 6.45 -12.07 0.81
CA CYS A 125 5.16 -12.33 1.42
C CYS A 125 4.54 -13.64 0.92
N LEU A 126 3.70 -14.24 1.76
CA LEU A 126 3.00 -15.49 1.51
C LEU A 126 1.53 -15.33 1.90
N GLU A 127 0.62 -15.74 1.02
CA GLU A 127 -0.79 -15.93 1.35
C GLU A 127 -0.97 -17.26 2.08
N VAL A 128 -1.73 -17.23 3.18
CA VAL A 128 -2.14 -18.44 3.90
C VAL A 128 -3.67 -18.51 3.90
N HIS A 129 -4.20 -19.59 3.32
CA HIS A 129 -5.64 -19.79 3.18
C HIS A 129 -6.26 -20.47 4.40
N SER A 130 -7.57 -20.27 4.60
CA SER A 130 -8.36 -20.97 5.62
C SER A 130 -8.19 -22.49 5.50
N GLY A 131 -8.01 -23.17 6.63
CA GLY A 131 -7.84 -24.63 6.67
C GLY A 131 -6.43 -25.14 6.36
N SER A 132 -5.45 -24.25 6.12
CA SER A 132 -4.04 -24.65 6.01
C SER A 132 -3.53 -25.21 7.35
N ASP A 133 -2.89 -26.38 7.32
CA ASP A 133 -2.26 -26.97 8.50
C ASP A 133 -0.84 -26.40 8.75
N LEU A 134 -0.31 -26.62 9.95
CA LEU A 134 0.99 -26.06 10.33
C LEU A 134 2.15 -26.55 9.44
N SER A 135 2.13 -27.81 8.99
CA SER A 135 3.21 -28.38 8.16
C SER A 135 3.22 -27.75 6.78
N SER A 136 2.04 -27.55 6.17
CA SER A 136 1.94 -26.87 4.87
C SER A 136 2.37 -25.40 4.96
N ILE A 137 2.01 -24.69 6.04
CA ILE A 137 2.49 -23.32 6.29
C ILE A 137 4.01 -23.28 6.41
N GLN A 138 4.60 -24.18 7.22
CA GLN A 138 6.06 -24.27 7.38
C GLN A 138 6.77 -24.51 6.05
N GLN A 139 6.28 -25.46 5.25
CA GLN A 139 6.84 -25.74 3.93
C GLN A 139 6.71 -24.55 2.98
N ALA A 140 5.58 -23.83 3.01
CA ALA A 140 5.36 -22.66 2.18
C ALA A 140 6.28 -21.50 2.57
N VAL A 141 6.49 -21.25 3.87
CA VAL A 141 7.45 -20.25 4.39
C VAL A 141 8.86 -20.52 3.87
N ILE A 142 9.32 -21.78 3.95
CA ILE A 142 10.64 -22.19 3.44
C ILE A 142 10.70 -22.02 1.92
N ARG A 143 9.69 -22.51 1.20
CA ARG A 143 9.66 -22.49 -0.27
C ARG A 143 9.67 -21.06 -0.83
N GLN A 144 8.98 -20.13 -0.17
CA GLN A 144 8.92 -18.72 -0.56
C GLN A 144 10.09 -17.89 0.00
N GLY A 145 11.01 -18.49 0.77
CA GLY A 145 12.19 -17.82 1.30
C GLY A 145 11.87 -16.72 2.31
N LEU A 146 10.79 -16.87 3.09
CA LEU A 146 10.46 -15.91 4.15
C LEU A 146 11.46 -16.00 5.30
N THR A 147 11.85 -14.85 5.86
CA THR A 147 12.82 -14.77 6.96
C THR A 147 12.18 -14.25 8.24
N PHE A 148 12.43 -14.94 9.35
CA PHE A 148 11.89 -14.58 10.65
C PHE A 148 12.57 -13.35 11.29
N PRO A 149 11.83 -12.59 12.11
CA PRO A 149 10.41 -12.79 12.43
C PRO A 149 9.47 -12.44 11.26
N LEU A 150 8.25 -12.97 11.26
CA LEU A 150 7.22 -12.68 10.26
C LEU A 150 6.19 -11.73 10.84
N ILE A 151 5.76 -10.74 10.07
CA ILE A 151 4.53 -10.00 10.37
C ILE A 151 3.36 -10.78 9.75
N CYS A 152 2.41 -11.18 10.59
CA CYS A 152 1.11 -11.69 10.19
C CYS A 152 0.10 -10.53 10.12
N LYS A 153 -0.55 -10.37 8.97
CA LYS A 153 -1.60 -9.37 8.73
C LYS A 153 -2.85 -10.08 8.23
N THR A 154 -4.03 -9.56 8.53
CA THR A 154 -5.26 -10.04 7.88
C THR A 154 -5.17 -9.87 6.36
N ARG A 155 -5.78 -10.76 5.59
CA ARG A 155 -5.78 -10.65 4.12
C ARG A 155 -6.56 -9.43 3.64
N VAL A 156 -7.74 -9.20 4.23
CA VAL A 156 -8.55 -8.01 4.00
C VAL A 156 -7.79 -6.79 4.52
N ALA A 157 -7.59 -5.79 3.65
CA ALA A 157 -6.75 -4.62 3.91
C ALA A 157 -7.50 -3.43 4.54
N HIS A 158 -8.83 -3.40 4.44
CA HIS A 158 -9.69 -2.30 4.89
C HIS A 158 -10.95 -2.78 5.64
N GLY A 159 -11.69 -1.85 6.26
CA GLY A 159 -12.84 -2.16 7.11
C GLY A 159 -12.47 -2.53 8.55
N SER A 160 -13.51 -2.74 9.37
CA SER A 160 -13.40 -3.16 10.79
C SER A 160 -12.56 -4.44 10.98
N TYR A 161 -12.60 -5.35 10.00
CA TYR A 161 -11.91 -6.64 10.05
C TYR A 161 -10.40 -6.59 9.75
N SER A 162 -9.83 -5.43 9.38
CA SER A 162 -8.49 -5.37 8.77
C SER A 162 -7.35 -4.86 9.65
N HIS A 163 -7.66 -4.20 10.77
CA HIS A 163 -6.67 -3.41 11.53
C HIS A 163 -6.68 -3.70 13.04
N GLU A 164 -7.44 -4.68 13.50
CA GLU A 164 -7.57 -4.93 14.94
C GLU A 164 -6.38 -5.70 15.52
N VAL A 165 -5.72 -6.57 14.74
CA VAL A 165 -4.59 -7.40 15.20
C VAL A 165 -3.58 -7.62 14.08
N ALA A 166 -2.30 -7.41 14.38
CA ALA A 166 -1.15 -7.87 13.61
C ALA A 166 -0.17 -8.54 14.58
N ASP A 167 0.50 -9.58 14.10
CA ASP A 167 1.34 -10.41 14.96
C ASP A 167 2.76 -10.43 14.46
N LEU A 168 3.73 -10.32 15.36
CA LEU A 168 5.12 -10.62 15.07
C LEU A 168 5.40 -12.07 15.50
N VAL A 169 5.45 -12.96 14.51
CA VAL A 169 5.56 -14.41 14.69
C VAL A 169 7.02 -14.85 14.57
N PHE A 170 7.47 -15.65 15.53
CA PHE A 170 8.81 -16.23 15.58
C PHE A 170 8.78 -17.72 15.18
N PRO A 171 9.93 -18.35 14.85
CA PRO A 171 9.95 -19.70 14.29
C PRO A 171 9.21 -20.75 15.13
N ALA A 172 9.34 -20.67 16.46
CA ALA A 172 8.71 -21.60 17.40
C ALA A 172 7.20 -21.37 17.58
N SER A 173 6.67 -20.26 17.05
CA SER A 173 5.29 -19.80 17.29
C SER A 173 4.44 -19.74 16.02
N LEU A 174 4.84 -20.42 14.95
CA LEU A 174 4.03 -20.51 13.72
C LEU A 174 2.62 -21.07 13.96
N ALA A 175 2.42 -21.85 15.03
CA ALA A 175 1.11 -22.38 15.42
C ALA A 175 0.12 -21.28 15.86
N ASP A 176 0.61 -20.08 16.21
CA ASP A 176 -0.23 -18.95 16.63
C ASP A 176 -0.86 -18.19 15.44
N ILE A 177 -0.54 -18.57 14.20
CA ILE A 177 -1.08 -17.93 12.99
C ILE A 177 -2.55 -18.33 12.83
N HIS A 178 -3.39 -17.34 12.52
CA HIS A 178 -4.81 -17.53 12.25
C HIS A 178 -5.13 -17.22 10.77
N PRO A 179 -5.25 -18.24 9.90
CA PRO A 179 -5.69 -18.06 8.52
C PRO A 179 -7.17 -17.64 8.44
N PRO A 180 -7.59 -16.89 7.40
CA PRO A 180 -6.79 -16.45 6.27
C PRO A 180 -5.96 -15.19 6.58
N CYS A 181 -4.68 -15.22 6.23
CA CYS A 181 -3.75 -14.13 6.52
C CYS A 181 -2.66 -14.00 5.45
N VAL A 182 -1.90 -12.91 5.56
CA VAL A 182 -0.68 -12.68 4.79
C VAL A 182 0.49 -12.67 5.78
N LEU A 183 1.46 -13.53 5.54
CA LEU A 183 2.74 -13.51 6.22
C LEU A 183 3.72 -12.69 5.39
N GLN A 184 4.47 -11.81 6.04
CA GLN A 184 5.48 -10.98 5.39
C GLN A 184 6.75 -10.99 6.24
N SER A 185 7.91 -11.11 5.60
CA SER A 185 9.19 -11.04 6.32
C SER A 185 9.34 -9.68 7.02
N PHE A 186 9.69 -9.69 8.30
CA PHE A 186 10.02 -8.46 9.03
C PHE A 186 11.36 -7.92 8.55
N VAL A 187 11.46 -6.61 8.40
CA VAL A 187 12.69 -5.92 7.99
C VAL A 187 13.06 -4.96 9.10
N ASN A 188 14.27 -5.07 9.64
CA ASN A 188 14.78 -4.10 10.60
C ASN A 188 14.97 -2.73 9.91
N HIS A 189 14.48 -1.68 10.54
CA HIS A 189 14.36 -0.35 9.92
C HIS A 189 14.53 0.83 10.91
N GLY A 190 15.18 0.59 12.05
CA GLY A 190 15.50 1.67 12.99
C GLY A 190 14.28 2.21 13.75
N ALA A 191 13.17 1.46 13.80
CA ALA A 191 11.93 1.90 14.44
C ALA A 191 11.28 3.16 13.83
N VAL A 192 11.62 3.52 12.59
CA VAL A 192 11.04 4.69 11.88
C VAL A 192 10.21 4.26 10.66
N LEU A 193 8.97 4.71 10.61
CA LEU A 193 8.08 4.57 9.46
C LEU A 193 7.96 5.90 8.73
N TYR A 194 8.21 5.88 7.43
CA TYR A 194 8.02 7.01 6.53
C TYR A 194 6.66 6.88 5.85
N LYS A 195 5.68 7.64 6.34
CA LYS A 195 4.33 7.67 5.77
C LYS A 195 4.28 8.68 4.63
N VAL A 196 4.28 8.18 3.40
CA VAL A 196 4.21 9.00 2.19
C VAL A 196 2.75 9.16 1.79
N PHE A 197 2.21 10.37 1.91
CA PHE A 197 0.87 10.68 1.48
C PHE A 197 0.87 11.25 0.06
N VAL A 198 0.04 10.70 -0.81
CA VAL A 198 -0.05 11.07 -2.23
C VAL A 198 -1.42 11.70 -2.52
N VAL A 199 -1.42 12.86 -3.16
CA VAL A 199 -2.60 13.57 -3.65
C VAL A 199 -2.32 14.04 -5.07
N GLY A 200 -2.72 13.21 -6.05
CA GLY A 200 -2.44 13.47 -7.44
C GLY A 200 -0.93 13.49 -7.71
N ASP A 201 -0.44 14.60 -8.26
CA ASP A 201 0.99 14.81 -8.54
C ASP A 201 1.80 15.28 -7.32
N LYS A 202 1.14 15.62 -6.21
CA LYS A 202 1.81 16.05 -4.98
C LYS A 202 1.95 14.90 -4.01
N HIS A 203 3.03 14.92 -3.23
CA HIS A 203 3.22 14.02 -2.11
C HIS A 203 3.89 14.74 -0.94
N CYS A 204 3.77 14.16 0.25
CA CYS A 204 4.55 14.54 1.42
C CYS A 204 4.98 13.29 2.18
N CYS A 205 6.11 13.36 2.85
CA CYS A 205 6.61 12.29 3.71
C CYS A 205 6.53 12.76 5.16
N VAL A 206 5.96 11.92 6.03
CA VAL A 206 5.82 12.19 7.46
C VAL A 206 6.40 11.01 8.22
N GLU A 207 7.35 11.29 9.10
CA GLU A 207 7.92 10.28 9.99
C GLU A 207 6.93 9.88 11.09
N ARG A 208 6.93 8.59 11.43
CA ARG A 208 6.11 8.00 12.49
C ARG A 208 6.94 6.98 13.27
N PRO A 209 6.63 6.78 14.56
CA PRO A 209 7.12 5.62 15.30
C PRO A 209 6.76 4.32 14.58
N SER A 210 7.65 3.34 14.69
CA SER A 210 7.47 2.00 14.13
C SER A 210 8.03 0.93 15.05
N ILE A 211 7.85 -0.32 14.65
CA ILE A 211 8.31 -1.49 15.40
C ILE A 211 9.85 -1.48 15.45
N LYS A 212 10.40 -1.64 16.66
CA LYS A 212 11.85 -1.69 16.88
C LYS A 212 12.52 -2.89 16.21
N ASN A 213 13.85 -2.86 16.14
CA ASN A 213 14.59 -3.96 15.51
C ASN A 213 14.52 -5.23 16.36
N PHE A 214 14.60 -6.36 15.68
CA PHE A 214 14.70 -7.69 16.27
C PHE A 214 15.99 -8.39 15.78
N PRO A 215 16.65 -9.19 16.63
CA PRO A 215 17.78 -10.00 16.18
C PRO A 215 17.36 -10.92 15.03
N SER A 216 18.24 -11.09 14.04
CA SER A 216 18.05 -12.05 12.98
C SER A 216 18.23 -13.48 13.51
N GLY A 217 17.46 -14.43 12.97
CA GLY A 217 17.61 -15.86 13.27
C GLY A 217 16.63 -16.40 14.32
N PRO A 218 16.75 -17.70 14.66
CA PRO A 218 15.86 -18.34 15.62
C PRO A 218 16.00 -17.71 17.00
N CYS A 219 14.87 -17.28 17.54
CA CYS A 219 14.76 -16.80 18.90
C CYS A 219 13.56 -17.51 19.52
N ASP A 220 13.71 -18.05 20.74
CA ASP A 220 12.64 -18.72 21.49
C ASP A 220 11.60 -17.72 22.05
N ARG A 221 11.44 -16.58 21.38
CA ARG A 221 10.45 -15.56 21.71
C ARG A 221 9.08 -16.07 21.30
N LYS A 222 8.10 -15.80 22.16
CA LYS A 222 6.69 -15.98 21.84
C LYS A 222 6.22 -14.90 20.86
N THR A 223 5.15 -15.19 20.13
CA THR A 223 4.46 -14.23 19.28
C THR A 223 4.13 -12.94 20.04
N ILE A 224 4.36 -11.81 19.39
CA ILE A 224 3.96 -10.49 19.91
C ILE A 224 2.70 -10.07 19.17
N PHE A 225 1.58 -10.04 19.88
CA PHE A 225 0.30 -9.55 19.37
C PHE A 225 0.21 -8.03 19.57
N PHE A 226 -0.12 -7.29 18.52
CA PHE A 226 -0.26 -5.84 18.62
C PHE A 226 -1.37 -5.29 17.71
N ASN A 227 -1.87 -4.12 18.07
CA ASN A 227 -2.79 -3.39 17.22
C ASN A 227 -2.01 -2.38 16.37
N SER A 228 -2.01 -2.56 15.06
CA SER A 228 -1.27 -1.69 14.12
C SER A 228 -1.65 -0.21 14.25
N GLN A 229 -2.89 0.11 14.61
CA GLN A 229 -3.33 1.50 14.81
C GLN A 229 -2.78 2.14 16.09
N LYS A 230 -2.11 1.39 16.97
CA LYS A 230 -1.49 1.91 18.19
C LYS A 230 0.04 1.99 18.09
N VAL A 231 0.63 1.46 17.02
CA VAL A 231 2.09 1.42 16.85
C VAL A 231 2.63 2.60 16.05
N SER A 232 1.94 3.04 15.00
CA SER A 232 2.46 4.05 14.05
C SER A 232 1.63 5.34 13.96
N LYS A 233 1.05 5.76 15.09
CA LYS A 233 0.46 7.10 15.25
C LYS A 233 1.50 8.09 15.78
N PRO A 234 1.31 9.41 15.60
CA PRO A 234 2.27 10.41 16.06
C PRO A 234 2.61 10.28 17.55
N GLU A 235 1.60 9.98 18.38
CA GLU A 235 1.72 9.85 19.84
C GLU A 235 2.05 8.41 20.30
N SER A 236 2.38 7.50 19.39
CA SER A 236 2.62 6.10 19.73
C SER A 236 3.92 5.93 20.52
N ASN A 237 3.79 5.51 21.78
CA ASN A 237 4.92 5.18 22.65
C ASN A 237 4.63 3.88 23.42
N SER A 238 5.38 2.82 23.13
CA SER A 238 5.25 1.51 23.76
C SER A 238 6.59 0.76 23.74
N ASN A 239 6.70 -0.35 24.48
CA ASN A 239 7.88 -1.23 24.43
C ASN A 239 8.19 -1.78 23.02
N LEU A 240 7.20 -1.78 22.12
CA LEU A 240 7.37 -2.22 20.73
C LEU A 240 7.98 -1.13 19.84
N THR A 241 7.88 0.14 20.23
CA THR A 241 8.38 1.31 19.50
C THR A 241 9.56 1.98 20.20
N SER A 242 9.96 1.50 21.38
CA SER A 242 11.11 2.03 22.12
C SER A 242 12.41 1.70 21.37
N VAL A 243 13.19 2.73 21.07
CA VAL A 243 14.52 2.59 20.47
C VAL A 243 15.49 2.11 21.54
N ASP A 244 16.22 1.02 21.27
CA ASP A 244 17.29 0.55 22.16
C ASP A 244 18.52 1.47 22.00
N GLU A 245 19.26 1.76 23.08
CA GLU A 245 20.36 2.78 23.11
C GLU A 245 21.47 2.56 22.07
N HIS A 246 21.58 1.37 21.48
CA HIS A 246 22.59 0.99 20.49
C HIS A 246 22.05 0.87 19.06
N MET A 247 20.84 1.34 18.78
CA MET A 247 20.29 1.30 17.42
C MET A 247 21.00 2.28 16.49
N VAL A 248 21.39 1.80 15.31
CA VAL A 248 21.90 2.65 14.24
C VAL A 248 20.70 3.18 13.45
N ASP A 249 20.58 4.50 13.39
CA ASP A 249 19.56 5.15 12.58
C ASP A 249 19.89 4.96 11.09
N PRO A 250 18.98 4.36 10.29
CA PRO A 250 19.15 4.35 8.85
C PRO A 250 19.07 5.79 8.32
N PRO A 251 19.73 6.09 7.18
CA PRO A 251 19.59 7.39 6.55
C PRO A 251 18.13 7.65 6.18
N SER A 252 17.68 8.89 6.38
CA SER A 252 16.37 9.31 5.91
C SER A 252 16.27 9.15 4.38
N PRO A 253 15.10 8.76 3.86
CA PRO A 253 14.89 8.59 2.44
C PRO A 253 15.07 9.94 1.72
N SER A 254 15.82 9.96 0.61
CA SER A 254 15.95 11.18 -0.18
C SER A 254 14.62 11.54 -0.83
N SER A 255 14.36 12.84 -0.96
CA SER A 255 13.14 13.34 -1.60
C SER A 255 12.98 12.81 -3.03
N ASP A 256 14.08 12.69 -3.78
CA ASP A 256 14.07 12.18 -5.16
C ASP A 256 13.69 10.70 -5.23
N ALA A 257 14.20 9.88 -4.30
CA ALA A 257 13.86 8.47 -4.23
C ALA A 257 12.37 8.27 -3.88
N VAL A 258 11.84 9.06 -2.93
CA VAL A 258 10.42 9.06 -2.60
C VAL A 258 9.57 9.51 -3.79
N ALA A 259 9.98 10.56 -4.51
CA ALA A 259 9.27 11.05 -5.69
C ALA A 259 9.25 10.02 -6.81
N ALA A 260 10.36 9.32 -7.06
CA ALA A 260 10.45 8.23 -8.03
C ALA A 260 9.53 7.06 -7.65
N LEU A 261 9.53 6.66 -6.37
CA LEU A 261 8.63 5.63 -5.84
C LEU A 261 7.16 6.00 -6.03
N VAL A 262 6.77 7.23 -5.69
CA VAL A 262 5.40 7.73 -5.85
C VAL A 262 4.99 7.73 -7.32
N LYS A 263 5.88 8.17 -8.22
CA LYS A 263 5.63 8.14 -9.67
C LYS A 263 5.35 6.73 -10.16
N GLU A 264 6.16 5.76 -9.76
CA GLU A 264 5.96 4.36 -10.14
C GLU A 264 4.65 3.82 -9.58
N LEU A 265 4.38 4.00 -8.29
CA LEU A 265 3.13 3.54 -7.65
C LEU A 265 1.89 4.10 -8.33
N ARG A 266 1.90 5.39 -8.71
CA ARG A 266 0.78 5.99 -9.44
C ARG A 266 0.55 5.32 -10.79
N ALA A 267 1.62 5.03 -11.53
CA ALA A 267 1.53 4.34 -12.81
C ALA A 267 0.97 2.91 -12.64
N GLN A 268 1.34 2.21 -11.56
CA GLN A 268 0.87 0.86 -11.26
C GLN A 268 -0.59 0.79 -10.82
N LEU A 269 -0.93 1.66 -9.86
CA LEU A 269 -2.23 1.61 -9.21
C LEU A 269 -3.29 2.24 -10.10
N GLY A 270 -2.96 3.33 -10.81
CA GLY A 270 -3.94 4.20 -11.46
C GLY A 270 -4.77 4.99 -10.44
N MET A 271 -4.16 5.29 -9.28
CA MET A 271 -4.79 5.99 -8.16
C MET A 271 -4.08 7.31 -7.89
N ALA A 272 -4.81 8.25 -7.30
CA ALA A 272 -4.32 9.57 -6.93
C ALA A 272 -4.40 9.85 -5.44
N LEU A 273 -5.29 9.19 -4.69
CA LEU A 273 -5.50 9.42 -3.25
C LEU A 273 -5.12 8.17 -2.45
N PHE A 274 -3.85 8.03 -2.12
CA PHE A 274 -3.35 6.90 -1.34
C PHE A 274 -2.20 7.29 -0.41
N GLY A 275 -1.98 6.45 0.60
CA GLY A 275 -0.82 6.54 1.49
C GLY A 275 0.06 5.33 1.32
N VAL A 276 1.37 5.51 1.47
CA VAL A 276 2.36 4.44 1.36
C VAL A 276 3.16 4.42 2.65
N ASP A 277 3.21 3.26 3.28
CA ASP A 277 4.00 3.04 4.49
C ASP A 277 5.34 2.45 4.05
N VAL A 278 6.39 3.27 4.16
CA VAL A 278 7.75 2.99 3.69
C VAL A 278 8.69 2.87 4.88
N ILE A 279 9.58 1.90 4.85
CA ILE A 279 10.67 1.73 5.80
C ILE A 279 12.01 1.73 5.05
N VAL A 280 13.09 2.10 5.73
CA VAL A 280 14.45 1.99 5.18
C VAL A 280 15.12 0.78 5.80
N ASN A 281 15.46 -0.22 4.99
CA ASN A 281 16.12 -1.43 5.48
C ASN A 281 17.51 -1.07 6.03
N ILE A 282 17.81 -1.38 7.29
CA ILE A 282 19.11 -1.01 7.90
C ILE A 282 20.32 -1.71 7.26
N GLY A 283 20.13 -2.88 6.63
CA GLY A 283 21.21 -3.66 6.03
C GLY A 283 21.49 -3.27 4.58
N THR A 284 20.45 -2.95 3.81
CA THR A 284 20.58 -2.63 2.37
C THR A 284 20.39 -1.15 2.05
N HIS A 285 19.88 -0.36 3.00
CA HIS A 285 19.45 1.03 2.83
C HIS A 285 18.36 1.24 1.75
N ALA A 286 17.71 0.17 1.30
CA ALA A 286 16.64 0.24 0.31
C ALA A 286 15.33 0.78 0.90
N LEU A 287 14.63 1.62 0.14
CA LEU A 287 13.25 1.99 0.42
C LEU A 287 12.35 0.78 0.22
N THR A 288 11.76 0.30 1.29
CA THR A 288 10.93 -0.90 1.29
C THR A 288 9.50 -0.51 1.61
N VAL A 289 8.56 -0.80 0.71
CA VAL A 289 7.13 -0.58 0.95
C VAL A 289 6.54 -1.76 1.71
N ILE A 290 5.81 -1.47 2.79
CA ILE A 290 5.22 -2.51 3.65
C ILE A 290 3.68 -2.46 3.72
N ASP A 291 3.06 -1.36 3.32
CA ASP A 291 1.60 -1.23 3.24
C ASP A 291 1.19 -0.06 2.32
N ILE A 292 0.03 -0.17 1.67
CA ILE A 292 -0.57 0.90 0.86
C ILE A 292 -2.03 1.07 1.28
N ASN A 293 -2.42 2.30 1.58
CA ASN A 293 -3.72 2.64 2.15
C ASN A 293 -4.55 3.48 1.18
N ILE A 294 -5.78 3.04 0.90
CA ILE A 294 -6.75 3.82 0.12
C ILE A 294 -7.17 5.05 0.92
N PHE A 295 -7.03 6.22 0.32
CA PHE A 295 -7.49 7.52 0.84
C PHE A 295 -7.29 7.60 2.37
N PRO A 296 -6.04 7.75 2.84
CA PRO A 296 -5.71 7.74 4.26
C PRO A 296 -6.21 9.00 4.98
N GLY A 297 -5.79 9.20 6.22
CA GLY A 297 -6.15 10.37 7.04
C GLY A 297 -5.37 11.64 6.72
N TYR A 298 -4.27 11.57 5.97
CA TYR A 298 -3.40 12.72 5.60
C TYR A 298 -2.91 13.59 6.79
N GLU A 299 -2.85 13.00 7.98
CA GLU A 299 -2.40 13.68 9.20
C GLU A 299 -0.90 14.01 9.12
N GLY A 300 -0.58 15.30 9.15
CA GLY A 300 0.77 15.82 8.92
C GLY A 300 1.04 16.27 7.48
N MET A 301 0.09 16.08 6.54
CA MET A 301 0.23 16.63 5.20
C MET A 301 -0.10 18.13 5.18
N PRO A 302 0.86 19.01 4.87
CA PRO A 302 0.58 20.43 4.74
C PRO A 302 -0.32 20.67 3.53
N GLN A 303 -1.27 21.59 3.68
CA GLN A 303 -2.13 22.08 2.59
C GLN A 303 -2.91 20.97 1.84
N PHE A 304 -3.29 19.89 2.53
CA PHE A 304 -4.06 18.76 1.96
C PHE A 304 -5.23 19.22 1.07
N PHE A 305 -6.11 20.10 1.57
CA PHE A 305 -7.28 20.59 0.83
C PHE A 305 -6.93 21.31 -0.46
N SER A 306 -5.88 22.14 -0.45
CA SER A 306 -5.45 22.85 -1.66
C SER A 306 -4.89 21.89 -2.71
N SER A 307 -4.19 20.85 -2.27
CA SER A 307 -3.64 19.81 -3.14
C SER A 307 -4.76 18.97 -3.74
N LEU A 308 -5.76 18.60 -2.94
CA LEU A 308 -6.94 17.88 -3.40
C LEU A 308 -7.74 18.70 -4.42
N LEU A 309 -7.98 19.99 -4.14
CA LEU A 309 -8.68 20.88 -5.07
C LEU A 309 -7.93 21.05 -6.39
N SER A 310 -6.62 21.29 -6.32
CA SER A 310 -5.76 21.41 -7.51
C SER A 310 -5.80 20.13 -8.35
N HIS A 311 -5.82 18.97 -7.69
CA HIS A 311 -5.89 17.69 -8.38
C HIS A 311 -7.25 17.46 -9.04
N ILE A 312 -8.35 17.71 -8.32
CA ILE A 312 -9.72 17.65 -8.88
C ILE A 312 -9.83 18.53 -10.12
N GLN A 313 -9.30 19.76 -10.04
CA GLN A 313 -9.29 20.69 -11.17
C GLN A 313 -8.51 20.13 -12.37
N SER A 314 -7.29 19.64 -12.14
CA SER A 314 -6.46 19.06 -13.20
C SER A 314 -7.13 17.86 -13.88
N VAL A 315 -7.81 17.02 -13.11
CA VAL A 315 -8.53 15.85 -13.65
C VAL A 315 -9.71 16.28 -14.53
N LEU A 316 -10.50 17.25 -14.07
CA LEU A 316 -11.62 17.80 -14.82
C LEU A 316 -11.17 18.49 -16.12
N ASP A 317 -10.07 19.25 -16.08
CA ASP A 317 -9.51 19.93 -17.26
C ASP A 317 -9.01 18.91 -18.30
N LYS A 318 -8.31 17.86 -17.86
CA LYS A 318 -7.86 16.77 -18.73
C LYS A 318 -9.04 16.02 -19.36
N HIS A 319 -10.09 15.77 -18.58
CA HIS A 319 -11.29 15.10 -19.08
C HIS A 319 -12.04 15.95 -20.12
N ALA A 320 -12.17 17.26 -19.88
CA ALA A 320 -12.76 18.19 -20.83
C ALA A 320 -11.95 18.29 -22.13
N ALA A 321 -10.62 18.31 -22.03
CA ALA A 321 -9.73 18.32 -23.20
C ALA A 321 -9.86 17.02 -24.01
N ALA A 322 -9.90 15.86 -23.35
CA ALA A 322 -10.05 14.56 -24.02
C ALA A 322 -11.40 14.43 -24.77
N GLY A 323 -12.48 14.93 -24.19
CA GLY A 323 -13.81 14.96 -24.84
C GLY A 323 -13.92 15.88 -26.05
N SER A 324 -12.98 16.83 -26.22
CA SER A 324 -12.96 17.76 -27.37
C SER A 324 -12.20 17.24 -28.60
N HIS A 325 -11.46 16.13 -28.47
CA HIS A 325 -10.56 15.60 -29.51
C HIS A 325 -11.02 14.30 -30.18
N THR A 326 -12.19 13.75 -29.84
CA THR A 326 -12.68 12.51 -30.47
C THR A 326 -13.50 12.78 -31.74
N THR A 327 -12.83 12.94 -32.88
CA THR A 327 -13.36 12.45 -34.16
C THR A 327 -13.09 10.95 -34.23
N GLY A 328 -14.12 10.16 -34.54
CA GLY A 328 -14.15 8.71 -34.37
C GLY A 328 -12.92 7.97 -34.89
N ASP A 329 -12.33 7.17 -34.01
CA ASP A 329 -11.83 5.80 -34.27
C ASP A 329 -10.99 5.20 -33.10
N GLU A 330 -10.79 5.91 -31.99
CA GLU A 330 -10.06 5.38 -30.81
C GLU A 330 -10.93 5.22 -29.54
N VAL A 331 -12.08 4.55 -29.62
CA VAL A 331 -12.95 4.28 -28.45
C VAL A 331 -12.57 2.99 -27.69
N VAL A 332 -11.43 2.37 -27.97
CA VAL A 332 -11.12 1.04 -27.41
C VAL A 332 -10.40 1.07 -26.03
N CYS A 333 -9.93 2.21 -25.53
CA CYS A 333 -9.15 2.23 -24.27
C CYS A 333 -9.85 2.81 -23.01
N LEU A 334 -11.04 3.40 -23.12
CA LEU A 334 -11.75 4.02 -21.97
C LEU A 334 -12.90 3.18 -21.41
N LEU A 335 -13.23 2.05 -22.04
CA LEU A 335 -14.30 1.15 -21.60
C LEU A 335 -13.74 -0.11 -20.92
N SER A 336 -13.08 0.07 -19.77
CA SER A 336 -12.76 -1.04 -18.84
C SER A 336 -13.55 -0.97 -17.53
N ASN A 337 -14.75 -0.38 -17.56
CA ASN A 337 -15.74 -0.47 -16.47
C ASN A 337 -16.63 -1.74 -16.54
N ARG A 338 -16.24 -2.77 -17.32
CA ARG A 338 -17.03 -4.00 -17.49
C ARG A 338 -16.48 -5.24 -16.78
N LEU A 339 -15.64 -5.10 -15.76
CA LEU A 339 -15.21 -6.24 -14.93
C LEU A 339 -15.76 -6.13 -13.50
N LEU A 340 -17.06 -6.31 -13.35
CA LEU A 340 -17.72 -6.78 -12.12
C LEU A 340 -19.20 -7.09 -12.42
N CYS A 341 -19.45 -7.91 -13.44
CA CYS A 341 -20.76 -8.54 -13.63
C CYS A 341 -20.57 -9.95 -14.18
N ALA A 342 -20.43 -10.92 -13.27
CA ALA A 342 -20.74 -12.32 -13.51
C ALA A 342 -21.16 -12.96 -12.16
N SER A 343 -22.45 -12.76 -11.85
CA SER A 343 -23.39 -13.64 -11.12
C SER A 343 -22.87 -14.89 -10.37
N VAL A 344 -23.21 -14.91 -9.07
CA VAL A 344 -23.82 -16.01 -8.28
C VAL A 344 -22.97 -17.27 -7.99
N GLY A 345 -22.62 -17.41 -6.70
CA GLY A 345 -22.44 -18.70 -6.04
C GLY A 345 -21.03 -19.28 -6.06
N GLY A 346 -20.26 -19.00 -5.01
CA GLY A 346 -19.02 -19.71 -4.67
C GLY A 346 -17.79 -19.25 -5.44
N ALA A 347 -16.75 -18.85 -4.69
CA ALA A 347 -15.38 -18.55 -5.13
C ALA A 347 -15.27 -17.56 -6.30
N VAL A 348 -14.82 -16.33 -5.99
CA VAL A 348 -14.39 -15.33 -6.98
C VAL A 348 -13.38 -15.97 -7.95
N PRO A 349 -13.67 -16.11 -9.26
CA PRO A 349 -12.67 -16.58 -10.20
C PRO A 349 -11.72 -15.42 -10.48
N LEU A 350 -10.49 -15.56 -9.98
CA LEU A 350 -9.37 -14.66 -10.24
C LEU A 350 -8.97 -14.80 -11.72
N LEU A 351 -9.43 -13.90 -12.60
CA LEU A 351 -8.96 -13.90 -13.98
C LEU A 351 -7.53 -13.33 -14.03
N MET A 352 -6.56 -14.21 -14.28
CA MET A 352 -5.17 -13.82 -14.55
C MET A 352 -5.11 -12.95 -15.81
N CYS A 353 -4.63 -11.71 -15.69
CA CYS A 353 -4.13 -10.96 -16.83
C CYS A 353 -2.81 -11.59 -17.29
N LEU A 354 -2.87 -12.62 -18.13
CA LEU A 354 -1.75 -13.04 -18.96
C LEU A 354 -1.65 -12.04 -20.12
N THR A 355 -0.62 -11.19 -20.10
CA THR A 355 -0.15 -10.53 -21.33
C THR A 355 1.02 -11.34 -21.88
N PRO A 356 1.13 -11.54 -23.21
CA PRO A 356 2.21 -12.32 -23.79
C PRO A 356 3.52 -11.51 -23.80
N SER A 357 4.57 -12.09 -23.22
CA SER A 357 5.95 -11.63 -23.36
C SER A 357 6.46 -11.83 -24.79
N PRO A 358 7.29 -10.93 -25.34
CA PRO A 358 8.33 -11.32 -26.27
C PRO A 358 9.69 -11.42 -25.55
N PRO A 359 10.61 -12.29 -26.01
CA PRO A 359 11.88 -12.55 -25.36
C PRO A 359 12.89 -11.47 -25.71
N PHE A 360 13.81 -11.14 -24.80
CA PHE A 360 15.25 -11.23 -25.03
C PHE A 360 16.00 -10.74 -23.79
N SER A 361 16.79 -11.66 -23.24
CA SER A 361 17.82 -11.42 -22.23
C SER A 361 19.02 -10.79 -22.91
N LEU A 362 19.50 -9.65 -22.41
CA LEU A 362 20.88 -9.21 -22.61
C LEU A 362 21.47 -8.92 -21.24
N ALA A 363 22.22 -9.92 -20.78
CA ALA A 363 23.15 -9.81 -19.67
C ALA A 363 24.27 -8.82 -20.04
N LEU A 364 24.52 -7.86 -19.16
CA LEU A 364 25.82 -7.19 -19.05
C LEU A 364 26.47 -7.70 -17.76
N GLN A 365 27.22 -8.79 -17.92
CA GLN A 365 28.26 -9.20 -16.98
C GLN A 365 29.56 -8.56 -17.46
N ASP A 366 30.11 -7.64 -16.68
CA ASP A 366 31.51 -7.26 -16.74
C ASP A 366 32.03 -7.07 -15.32
N ALA A 367 32.65 -8.11 -14.77
CA ALA A 367 33.63 -8.00 -13.69
C ALA A 367 34.51 -9.26 -13.66
N VAL A 368 35.60 -9.13 -14.40
CA VAL A 368 36.86 -9.89 -14.42
C VAL A 368 37.16 -10.72 -13.16
N VAL A 369 37.33 -12.03 -13.36
CA VAL A 369 38.09 -12.95 -12.50
C VAL A 369 39.45 -13.21 -13.15
N PRO A 370 40.58 -13.09 -12.43
CA PRO A 370 41.81 -13.77 -12.82
C PRO A 370 41.91 -15.13 -12.13
N ARG A 371 42.25 -16.13 -12.96
CA ARG A 371 42.47 -17.53 -12.60
C ARG A 371 43.65 -17.74 -11.65
N SER A 372 43.47 -18.78 -10.84
CA SER A 372 44.42 -19.69 -10.20
C SER A 372 45.86 -19.74 -10.74
N PHE A 373 46.82 -19.77 -9.81
CA PHE A 373 48.06 -20.54 -9.94
C PHE A 373 48.20 -21.47 -8.72
N SER A 374 48.30 -22.76 -8.99
CA SER A 374 48.75 -23.79 -8.05
C SER A 374 50.17 -24.21 -8.43
N SER A 375 51.07 -24.25 -7.46
CA SER A 375 52.27 -25.10 -7.54
C SER A 375 52.78 -25.41 -6.13
N GLN A 376 53.00 -26.70 -5.92
CA GLN A 376 53.51 -27.36 -4.72
C GLN A 376 54.90 -26.87 -4.29
N GLY A 377 55.25 -27.05 -3.01
CA GLY A 377 56.67 -27.09 -2.59
C GLY A 377 56.96 -27.01 -1.09
N ARG A 378 57.05 -28.18 -0.44
CA ARG A 378 57.99 -28.57 0.66
C ARG A 378 58.17 -27.69 1.94
N PHE A 379 57.79 -28.29 3.08
CA PHE A 379 58.45 -28.18 4.41
C PHE A 379 59.87 -28.81 4.40
N PRO A 380 60.80 -28.65 5.40
CA PRO A 380 60.59 -28.62 6.88
C PRO A 380 61.65 -27.77 7.67
N PRO A 381 62.03 -28.04 8.96
CA PRO A 381 61.29 -27.89 10.23
C PRO A 381 62.08 -27.12 11.36
N GLY A 382 61.40 -26.84 12.50
CA GLY A 382 62.01 -26.96 13.85
C GLY A 382 62.05 -25.74 14.78
N LEU A 383 61.32 -25.80 15.91
CA LEU A 383 61.82 -25.93 17.31
C LEU A 383 61.05 -25.13 18.40
N ASN A 384 60.82 -25.86 19.50
CA ASN A 384 60.44 -25.51 20.90
C ASN A 384 58.96 -25.13 21.19
N GLN A 385 58.13 -25.97 21.84
CA GLN A 385 58.13 -26.46 23.25
C GLN A 385 58.32 -25.31 24.25
N SER A 386 57.51 -24.95 25.27
CA SER A 386 56.48 -25.52 26.18
C SER A 386 56.47 -24.53 27.41
N PRO A 387 55.71 -24.68 28.52
CA PRO A 387 54.30 -25.02 28.75
C PRO A 387 53.58 -24.02 29.70
N ILE A 388 52.29 -24.32 29.93
CA ILE A 388 51.31 -23.77 30.89
C ILE A 388 51.76 -23.91 32.36
N PRO A 389 51.24 -23.09 33.30
CA PRO A 389 50.64 -23.68 34.51
C PRO A 389 49.26 -23.14 34.90
N HIS A 390 48.52 -24.03 35.56
CA HIS A 390 47.17 -23.94 36.11
C HIS A 390 47.03 -23.03 37.36
N LYS A 391 45.86 -22.35 37.47
CA LYS A 391 44.90 -22.18 38.62
C LYS A 391 45.41 -21.82 40.05
N PRO A 392 44.62 -21.16 40.92
CA PRO A 392 43.29 -21.63 41.35
C PRO A 392 42.20 -20.58 41.61
N ALA A 393 40.99 -21.11 41.82
CA ALA A 393 39.80 -20.42 42.29
C ALA A 393 39.74 -20.39 43.83
N SER A 394 39.18 -19.31 44.40
CA SER A 394 38.69 -19.23 45.78
C SER A 394 37.79 -18.00 45.94
N HIS A 395 36.47 -18.19 45.93
CA HIS A 395 35.56 -17.94 47.06
C HIS A 395 34.11 -18.14 46.65
#